data_AF-A0A085LH88-F1
#
_entry.id   AF-A0A085LH88-F1
#
_cell.length_a   1.000
_cell.length_b   1.000
_cell.length_c   1.000
_cell.angle_alpha   90.00
_cell.angle_beta   90.00
_cell.angle_gamma   90.00
#
_symmetry.space_group_name_H-M   'P 1'
#
loop_
_entity.id
_entity.type
_entity.pdbx_description
1 polymer ?
#
loop_
_entity_poly.entity_id
_entity_poly.type
_entity_poly.pdbx_seq_one_letter_code
_entity_poly.pdbx_strand_id
1 'polypeptide(L)'
;MPLRGAEEVALTPGVVTDVSLGGLPAGAYAVSVHADVPVVGGASVDRRGEPDPDLLHEERQYDRAWVAARPLPPVEDAASADESAGSADDASPAGQVALVPGTSSALTLAAVPAARADEDEPTGSLELLVRVHDESGAEAGTTTLTLRAGTTQTLDPATVRAEGSEAVPAAVTVDVVGEDDGLLPVWSLTASAGTPSGDEGDGAPSLVSVLLPVTEAPAAHEVAVRASDTAGLGR
;
A
#
# COMPACT_ATOMS: atom_id res chain seq x y z
N MET A 1 -7.08 16.18 1.60
CA MET A 1 -6.66 17.00 2.77
C MET A 1 -5.23 16.64 3.19
N PRO A 2 -4.27 17.57 3.07
CA PRO A 2 -2.88 17.34 3.49
C PRO A 2 -2.76 17.20 5.02
N LEU A 3 -1.73 16.48 5.46
CA LEU A 3 -1.44 16.19 6.87
C LEU A 3 -1.10 17.49 7.62
N ARG A 4 -1.92 17.87 8.61
CA ARG A 4 -1.59 19.01 9.48
C ARG A 4 -0.27 18.74 10.20
N GLY A 5 0.77 19.51 9.86
CA GLY A 5 2.07 19.47 10.52
C GLY A 5 3.22 18.85 9.72
N ALA A 6 2.99 18.37 8.49
CA ALA A 6 4.03 17.79 7.63
C ALA A 6 3.84 18.11 6.14
N GLU A 7 3.30 19.29 5.83
CA GLU A 7 3.15 19.74 4.43
C GLU A 7 4.51 19.92 3.75
N GLU A 8 5.52 20.34 4.51
CA GLU A 8 6.91 20.43 4.07
C GLU A 8 7.87 20.06 5.21
N VAL A 9 8.88 19.24 4.89
CA VAL A 9 9.91 18.83 5.85
C VAL A 9 11.28 19.06 5.22
N ALA A 10 12.12 19.87 5.88
CA ALA A 10 13.48 20.08 5.45
C ALA A 10 14.33 18.84 5.77
N LEU A 11 14.89 18.21 4.73
CA LEU A 11 15.74 17.03 4.89
C LEU A 11 17.21 17.44 5.05
N THR A 12 17.83 16.99 6.14
CA THR A 12 19.27 17.15 6.34
C THR A 12 20.00 15.91 5.80
N PRO A 13 20.99 16.06 4.89
CA PRO A 13 21.74 14.93 4.36
C PRO A 13 22.35 14.05 5.47
N GLY A 14 22.16 12.73 5.36
CA GLY A 14 22.67 11.75 6.31
C GLY A 14 21.88 11.63 7.62
N VAL A 15 20.77 12.37 7.77
CA VAL A 15 19.90 12.32 8.96
C VAL A 15 18.58 11.64 8.61
N VAL A 16 18.21 10.63 9.41
CA VAL A 16 16.88 10.02 9.35
C VAL A 16 15.89 10.97 10.02
N THR A 17 14.79 11.27 9.33
CA THR A 17 13.74 12.16 9.83
C THR A 17 12.45 11.37 9.95
N ASP A 18 11.97 11.16 11.18
CA ASP A 18 10.68 10.51 11.44
C ASP A 18 9.56 11.54 11.33
N VAL A 19 8.56 11.26 10.50
CA VAL A 19 7.36 12.07 10.35
C VAL A 19 6.20 11.38 11.05
N SER A 20 5.71 11.96 12.15
CA SER A 20 4.58 11.39 12.88
C SER A 20 3.27 11.62 12.12
N LEU A 21 2.48 10.54 11.96
CA LEU A 21 1.11 10.59 11.47
C LEU A 21 0.08 10.70 12.63
N GLY A 22 0.56 10.90 13.86
CA GLY A 22 -0.29 11.02 15.04
C GLY A 22 -1.26 12.20 14.97
N GLY A 23 -2.50 11.99 15.41
CA GLY A 23 -3.56 13.01 15.37
C GLY A 23 -4.43 12.99 14.11
N LEU A 24 -4.09 12.15 13.13
CA LEU A 24 -5.03 11.78 12.08
C LEU A 24 -6.22 11.01 12.65
N PRO A 25 -7.41 11.13 12.03
CA PRO A 25 -8.50 10.19 12.26
C PRO A 25 -8.04 8.74 12.07
N ALA A 26 -8.66 7.81 12.79
CA ALA A 26 -8.43 6.40 12.52
C ALA A 26 -8.91 6.07 11.09
N GLY A 27 -8.05 5.46 10.29
CA GLY A 27 -8.34 5.13 8.89
C GLY A 27 -7.15 4.55 8.16
N ALA A 28 -7.40 4.09 6.94
CA ALA A 28 -6.35 3.70 6.00
C ALA A 28 -5.94 4.92 5.18
N TYR A 29 -4.63 5.07 4.97
CA TYR A 29 -4.04 6.20 4.26
C TYR A 29 -2.99 5.71 3.27
N ALA A 30 -2.95 6.34 2.10
CA ALA A 30 -1.77 6.34 1.24
C ALA A 30 -0.99 7.64 1.44
N VAL A 31 0.34 7.53 1.42
CA VAL A 31 1.25 8.67 1.56
C VAL A 31 2.12 8.71 0.32
N SER A 32 2.05 9.79 -0.45
CA SER A 32 3.01 10.11 -1.50
C SER A 32 4.05 11.07 -0.94
N VAL A 33 5.33 10.82 -1.27
CA VAL A 33 6.44 11.69 -0.88
C VAL A 33 7.04 12.27 -2.14
N HIS A 34 6.91 13.58 -2.30
CA HIS A 34 7.59 14.33 -3.36
C HIS A 34 8.81 15.01 -2.75
N ALA A 35 9.99 14.68 -3.26
CA ALA A 35 11.25 15.24 -2.79
C ALA A 35 12.07 15.75 -3.98
N ASP A 36 12.68 16.92 -3.83
CA ASP A 36 13.55 17.52 -4.84
C ASP A 36 14.93 16.83 -4.90
N VAL A 37 15.19 15.91 -3.96
CA VAL A 37 16.39 15.09 -3.88
C VAL A 37 16.00 13.62 -3.76
N PRO A 38 16.83 12.68 -4.24
CA PRO A 38 16.58 11.25 -4.02
C PRO A 38 16.53 10.93 -2.52
N VAL A 39 15.46 10.26 -2.09
CA VAL A 39 15.25 9.84 -0.71
C VAL A 39 14.91 8.36 -0.65
N VAL A 40 15.22 7.73 0.47
CA VAL A 40 14.70 6.41 0.83
C VAL A 40 13.73 6.62 1.97
N GLY A 41 12.51 6.14 1.79
CA GLY A 41 11.45 6.26 2.78
C GLY A 41 10.84 4.89 3.11
N GLY A 42 10.07 4.88 4.19
CA GLY A 42 9.25 3.75 4.59
C GLY A 42 8.25 4.18 5.64
N ALA A 43 7.32 3.30 5.94
CA ALA A 43 6.37 3.45 7.03
C ALA A 43 6.53 2.27 7.99
N SER A 44 6.43 2.55 9.29
CA SER A 44 6.24 1.53 10.32
C SER A 44 4.84 1.62 10.89
N VAL A 45 4.29 0.47 11.23
CA VAL A 45 3.13 0.35 12.11
C VAL A 45 3.50 -0.51 13.30
N ASP A 46 3.14 -0.03 14.48
CA ASP A 46 3.32 -0.72 15.74
C ASP A 46 1.95 -1.12 16.28
N ARG A 47 1.76 -2.40 16.61
CA ARG A 47 0.59 -2.91 17.32
C ARG A 47 0.99 -3.45 18.66
N ARG A 48 0.17 -3.21 19.67
CA ARG A 48 0.44 -3.68 21.02
C ARG A 48 0.19 -5.18 21.10
N GLY A 49 1.16 -5.93 21.62
CA GLY A 49 1.07 -7.35 21.92
C GLY A 49 0.55 -7.65 23.32
N GLU A 50 0.24 -8.94 23.57
CA GLU A 50 -0.17 -9.40 24.89
C GLU A 50 0.98 -9.24 25.88
N PRO A 51 0.75 -8.66 27.08
CA PRO A 51 1.78 -8.60 28.11
C PRO A 51 2.23 -10.02 28.50
N ASP A 52 3.54 -10.28 28.44
CA ASP A 52 4.11 -11.52 28.95
C ASP A 52 4.26 -11.44 30.48
N PRO A 53 3.54 -12.28 31.25
CA PRO A 53 3.57 -12.24 32.70
C PRO A 53 4.92 -12.63 33.30
N ASP A 54 5.80 -13.27 32.52
CA ASP A 54 7.12 -13.73 32.96
C ASP A 54 8.22 -12.67 32.71
N LEU A 55 7.91 -11.56 32.03
CA LEU A 55 8.85 -10.46 31.85
C LEU A 55 8.95 -9.59 33.12
N LEU A 56 10.18 -9.50 33.65
CA LEU A 56 10.52 -8.76 34.88
C LEU A 56 10.35 -7.23 34.76
N HIS A 57 10.15 -6.72 33.55
CA HIS A 57 9.92 -5.31 33.29
C HIS A 57 8.53 -5.19 32.66
N GLU A 58 7.74 -4.22 33.10
CA GLU A 58 6.46 -3.81 32.49
C GLU A 58 6.65 -3.22 31.07
N GLU A 59 7.71 -3.62 30.37
CA GLU A 59 8.02 -3.20 29.01
C GLU A 59 6.98 -3.80 28.07
N ARG A 60 6.19 -2.90 27.49
CA ARG A 60 5.09 -3.26 26.60
C ARG A 60 5.66 -3.90 25.34
N GLN A 61 5.19 -5.10 25.02
CA GLN A 61 5.53 -5.75 23.76
C GLN A 61 4.75 -5.10 22.63
N TYR A 62 5.43 -4.86 21.51
CA TYR A 62 4.83 -4.41 20.28
C TYR A 62 5.22 -5.36 19.16
N ASP A 63 4.23 -5.73 18.34
CA ASP A 63 4.51 -6.24 17.02
C ASP A 63 4.68 -5.08 16.05
N ARG A 64 5.63 -5.22 15.13
CA ARG A 64 6.03 -4.14 14.23
C ARG A 64 6.10 -4.64 12.80
N ALA A 65 5.34 -3.99 11.92
CA ALA A 65 5.46 -4.17 10.48
C ALA A 65 6.06 -2.93 9.82
N TRP A 66 6.90 -3.16 8.82
CA TRP A 66 7.52 -2.11 8.00
C TRP A 66 7.12 -2.26 6.54
N VAL A 67 6.96 -1.13 5.88
CA VAL A 67 6.77 -1.03 4.43
C VAL A 67 7.86 -0.13 3.88
N ALA A 68 8.63 -0.64 2.92
CA ALA A 68 9.52 0.19 2.11
C ALA A 68 8.68 1.03 1.15
N ALA A 69 9.02 2.31 0.99
CA ALA A 69 8.44 3.12 -0.07
C ALA A 69 8.83 2.54 -1.43
N ARG A 70 7.90 2.62 -2.38
CA ARG A 70 8.14 2.23 -3.77
C ARG A 70 8.26 3.47 -4.64
N PRO A 71 9.26 3.55 -5.54
CA PRO A 71 9.26 4.59 -6.56
C PRO A 71 8.01 4.40 -7.44
N LEU A 72 7.35 5.52 -7.74
CA LEU A 72 6.31 5.56 -8.75
C LEU A 72 6.97 5.68 -10.13
N PRO A 73 6.41 5.03 -11.18
CA PRO A 73 6.90 5.23 -12.53
C PRO A 73 6.86 6.72 -12.91
N PRO A 74 7.83 7.21 -13.69
CA PRO A 74 7.79 8.57 -14.19
C PRO A 74 6.54 8.78 -15.05
N VAL A 75 5.97 9.98 -15.01
CA VAL A 75 4.91 10.38 -15.94
C VAL A 75 5.53 10.45 -17.33
N GLU A 76 5.10 9.57 -18.23
CA GLU A 76 5.41 9.74 -19.65
C GLU A 76 4.57 10.91 -20.17
N ASP A 77 5.21 11.91 -20.79
CA ASP A 77 4.50 13.00 -21.43
C ASP A 77 3.52 12.42 -22.47
N ALA A 78 2.23 12.74 -22.32
CA ALA A 78 1.11 12.26 -23.15
C ALA A 78 1.22 12.59 -24.66
N ALA A 79 2.34 13.16 -25.12
CA ALA A 79 2.61 13.48 -26.52
C ALA A 79 2.95 12.26 -27.40
N SER A 80 2.99 11.04 -26.82
CA SER A 80 3.35 9.81 -27.54
C SER A 80 2.31 8.69 -27.44
N ALA A 81 1.10 8.98 -26.95
CA ALA A 81 0.02 7.99 -26.93
C ALA A 81 -0.56 7.84 -28.35
N ASP A 82 -0.22 6.72 -28.99
CA ASP A 82 -0.86 6.27 -30.23
C ASP A 82 -2.35 5.99 -29.94
N GLU A 83 -3.27 6.61 -30.69
CA GLU A 83 -4.73 6.55 -30.50
C GLU A 83 -5.34 5.18 -30.86
N SER A 84 -4.82 4.09 -30.29
CA SER A 84 -5.44 2.78 -30.41
C SER A 84 -6.36 2.55 -29.21
N ALA A 85 -7.59 3.01 -29.36
CA ALA A 85 -8.67 2.86 -28.39
C ALA A 85 -8.95 1.38 -28.06
N GLY A 86 -8.63 0.99 -26.82
CA GLY A 86 -9.56 0.43 -25.83
C GLY A 86 -10.43 -0.73 -26.30
N SER A 87 -9.92 -1.95 -26.15
CA SER A 87 -10.76 -3.13 -25.89
C SER A 87 -10.77 -3.40 -24.39
N ALA A 88 -11.81 -4.04 -23.86
CA ALA A 88 -11.87 -4.47 -22.45
C ALA A 88 -10.74 -5.44 -22.03
N ASP A 89 -9.87 -5.83 -22.96
CA ASP A 89 -8.61 -6.56 -22.75
C ASP A 89 -7.39 -5.63 -22.43
N ASP A 90 -7.54 -4.30 -22.41
CA ASP A 90 -6.48 -3.30 -22.06
C ASP A 90 -6.24 -3.16 -20.55
N ALA A 91 -6.49 -4.21 -19.78
CA ALA A 91 -6.23 -4.18 -18.34
C ALA A 91 -4.70 -4.10 -18.10
N SER A 92 -4.25 -3.03 -17.45
CA SER A 92 -2.84 -2.84 -17.11
C SER A 92 -2.56 -3.42 -15.72
N PRO A 93 -1.67 -4.42 -15.57
CA PRO A 93 -1.47 -5.11 -14.30
C PRO A 93 -0.85 -4.18 -13.25
N ALA A 94 -1.56 -3.96 -12.14
CA ALA A 94 -1.10 -3.19 -10.98
C ALA A 94 -0.44 -4.07 -9.91
N GLY A 95 -0.35 -5.38 -10.14
CA GLY A 95 0.43 -6.34 -9.35
C GLY A 95 -0.40 -7.45 -8.72
N GLN A 96 0.27 -8.25 -7.89
CA GLN A 96 -0.35 -9.40 -7.22
C GLN A 96 0.27 -9.70 -5.85
N VAL A 97 -0.51 -10.31 -4.97
CA VAL A 97 -0.09 -10.76 -3.62
C VAL A 97 -0.69 -12.14 -3.32
N ALA A 98 0.13 -13.03 -2.76
CA ALA A 98 -0.36 -14.26 -2.14
C ALA A 98 -0.85 -13.99 -0.71
N LEU A 99 -2.00 -14.55 -0.36
CA LEU A 99 -2.59 -14.44 0.97
C LEU A 99 -1.97 -15.46 1.91
N VAL A 100 -1.87 -15.10 3.19
CA VAL A 100 -1.30 -15.98 4.22
C VAL A 100 -2.43 -16.75 4.90
N PRO A 101 -2.47 -18.09 4.78
CA PRO A 101 -3.48 -18.91 5.45
C PRO A 101 -3.50 -18.68 6.96
N GLY A 102 -4.69 -18.72 7.57
CA GLY A 102 -4.84 -18.52 9.01
C GLY A 102 -4.72 -17.06 9.48
N THR A 103 -4.69 -16.10 8.56
CA THR A 103 -4.68 -14.66 8.86
C THR A 103 -5.95 -13.98 8.33
N SER A 104 -6.36 -12.89 8.98
CA SER A 104 -7.33 -11.96 8.40
C SER A 104 -6.59 -10.99 7.48
N SER A 105 -7.12 -10.77 6.28
CA SER A 105 -6.51 -9.91 5.27
C SER A 105 -7.33 -8.63 5.05
N ALA A 106 -6.66 -7.50 4.95
CA ALA A 106 -7.26 -6.23 4.54
C ALA A 106 -6.48 -5.64 3.37
N LEU A 107 -7.10 -5.61 2.18
CA LEU A 107 -6.57 -4.96 1.00
C LEU A 107 -6.83 -3.46 1.10
N THR A 108 -5.79 -2.64 1.03
CA THR A 108 -5.88 -1.18 1.01
C THR A 108 -5.44 -0.68 -0.36
N LEU A 109 -6.30 0.08 -1.04
CA LEU A 109 -6.07 0.64 -2.37
C LEU A 109 -6.21 2.16 -2.31
N ALA A 110 -5.38 2.86 -3.05
CA ALA A 110 -5.49 4.31 -3.23
C ALA A 110 -5.09 4.71 -4.65
N ALA A 111 -5.65 5.84 -5.08
CA ALA A 111 -5.27 6.50 -6.31
C ALA A 111 -4.42 7.73 -5.96
N VAL A 112 -3.12 7.68 -6.29
CA VAL A 112 -2.18 8.77 -6.02
C VAL A 112 -1.83 9.51 -7.31
N PRO A 113 -1.76 10.84 -7.30
CA PRO A 113 -1.28 11.60 -8.45
C PRO A 113 0.13 11.17 -8.87
N ALA A 114 0.33 10.95 -10.17
CA ALA A 114 1.65 10.60 -10.71
C ALA A 114 2.63 11.79 -10.65
N ALA A 115 2.12 13.01 -10.82
CA ALA A 115 2.85 14.25 -10.63
C ALA A 115 2.49 14.90 -9.30
N ARG A 116 3.40 15.72 -8.77
CA ARG A 116 3.06 16.62 -7.65
C ARG A 116 1.94 17.53 -8.15
N ALA A 117 0.77 17.48 -7.49
CA ALA A 117 -0.26 18.47 -7.74
C ALA A 117 0.33 19.87 -7.42
N ASP A 118 0.06 20.85 -8.27
CA ASP A 118 0.12 22.25 -7.85
C ASP A 118 -0.78 22.43 -6.60
N GLU A 119 -0.74 23.55 -5.90
CA GLU A 119 -1.37 23.76 -4.57
C GLU A 119 -2.88 23.37 -4.44
N ASP A 120 -3.53 22.99 -5.53
CA ASP A 120 -4.88 22.45 -5.63
C ASP A 120 -5.02 20.98 -5.18
N GLU A 121 -6.23 20.65 -4.73
CA GLU A 121 -6.59 19.27 -4.36
C GLU A 121 -6.57 18.37 -5.60
N PRO A 122 -5.95 17.17 -5.55
CA PRO A 122 -5.88 16.30 -6.71
C PRO A 122 -7.29 15.88 -7.16
N THR A 123 -7.51 15.90 -8.47
CA THR A 123 -8.77 15.55 -9.12
C THR A 123 -8.63 14.29 -9.96
N GLY A 124 -9.75 13.74 -10.40
CA GLY A 124 -9.81 12.56 -11.26
C GLY A 124 -10.19 11.29 -10.52
N SER A 125 -10.33 10.20 -11.28
CA SER A 125 -10.62 8.88 -10.75
C SER A 125 -9.85 7.79 -11.47
N LEU A 126 -9.58 6.71 -10.74
CA LEU A 126 -8.93 5.50 -11.21
C LEU A 126 -9.88 4.33 -10.97
N GLU A 127 -10.15 3.54 -12.00
CA GLU A 127 -10.96 2.32 -11.88
C GLU A 127 -10.04 1.09 -11.82
N LEU A 128 -10.25 0.27 -10.80
CA LEU A 128 -9.43 -0.90 -10.47
C LEU A 128 -10.29 -2.16 -10.49
N LEU A 129 -9.82 -3.19 -11.18
CA LEU A 129 -10.37 -4.53 -11.14
C LEU A 129 -9.59 -5.37 -10.13
N VAL A 130 -10.27 -5.83 -9.09
CA VAL A 130 -9.71 -6.71 -8.07
C VAL A 130 -10.23 -8.12 -8.30
N ARG A 131 -9.33 -9.06 -8.58
CA ARG A 131 -9.65 -10.49 -8.70
C ARG A 131 -9.07 -11.26 -7.52
N VAL A 132 -9.86 -12.18 -6.99
CA VAL A 132 -9.46 -13.09 -5.92
C VAL A 132 -9.38 -14.50 -6.48
N HIS A 133 -8.26 -15.17 -6.23
CA HIS A 133 -8.00 -16.53 -6.68
C HIS A 133 -7.98 -17.49 -5.50
N ASP A 134 -8.43 -18.72 -5.72
CA ASP A 134 -8.39 -19.79 -4.73
C ASP A 134 -7.05 -20.55 -4.72
N GLU A 135 -6.93 -21.55 -3.84
CA GLU A 135 -5.73 -22.38 -3.70
C GLU A 135 -5.36 -23.18 -4.96
N SER A 136 -6.30 -23.36 -5.89
CA SER A 136 -6.05 -23.99 -7.19
C SER A 136 -5.54 -23.00 -8.25
N GLY A 137 -5.59 -21.70 -7.94
CA GLY A 137 -5.31 -20.61 -8.87
C GLY A 137 -6.49 -20.25 -9.77
N ALA A 138 -7.70 -20.77 -9.48
CA ALA A 138 -8.91 -20.40 -10.20
C ALA A 138 -9.50 -19.11 -9.62
N GLU A 139 -10.13 -18.29 -10.46
CA GLU A 139 -10.83 -17.10 -10.00
C GLU A 139 -12.03 -17.49 -9.12
N ALA A 140 -11.99 -17.04 -7.86
CA ALA A 140 -13.03 -17.24 -6.86
C ALA A 140 -14.04 -16.09 -6.81
N GLY A 141 -13.66 -14.92 -7.32
CA GLY A 141 -14.51 -13.74 -7.42
C GLY A 141 -13.76 -12.52 -7.96
N THR A 142 -14.52 -11.51 -8.37
CA THR A 142 -14.00 -10.27 -8.93
C THR A 142 -14.89 -9.10 -8.52
N THR A 143 -14.28 -7.92 -8.35
CA THR A 143 -15.00 -6.67 -8.10
C THR A 143 -14.27 -5.50 -8.74
N THR A 144 -15.03 -4.49 -9.16
CA THR A 144 -14.49 -3.25 -9.71
C THR A 144 -14.70 -2.12 -8.71
N LEU A 145 -13.65 -1.33 -8.48
CA LEU A 145 -13.65 -0.22 -7.55
C LEU A 145 -13.23 1.06 -8.27
N THR A 146 -14.00 2.13 -8.08
CA THR A 146 -13.63 3.47 -8.55
C THR A 146 -13.08 4.28 -7.38
N LEU A 147 -11.81 4.65 -7.48
CA LEU A 147 -11.11 5.46 -6.48
C LEU A 147 -10.98 6.89 -6.98
N ARG A 148 -11.34 7.87 -6.15
CA ARG A 148 -11.04 9.27 -6.45
C ARG A 148 -9.61 9.59 -6.05
N ALA A 149 -9.00 10.53 -6.75
CA ALA A 149 -7.68 11.03 -6.39
C ALA A 149 -7.62 11.44 -4.91
N GLY A 150 -6.55 11.03 -4.22
CA GLY A 150 -6.34 11.34 -2.80
C GLY A 150 -7.27 10.60 -1.83
N THR A 151 -8.00 9.58 -2.30
CA THR A 151 -8.82 8.71 -1.45
C THR A 151 -8.19 7.33 -1.28
N THR A 152 -8.57 6.66 -0.20
CA THR A 152 -8.15 5.30 0.11
C THR A 152 -9.39 4.47 0.42
N GLN A 153 -9.41 3.23 -0.08
CA GLN A 153 -10.47 2.27 0.19
C GLN A 153 -9.85 0.98 0.75
N THR A 154 -10.56 0.37 1.71
CA THR A 154 -10.20 -0.92 2.27
C THR A 154 -11.26 -1.96 1.91
N LEU A 155 -10.81 -3.15 1.54
CA LEU A 155 -11.62 -4.29 1.15
C LEU A 155 -11.11 -5.55 1.86
N ASP A 156 -12.02 -6.41 2.33
CA ASP A 156 -11.67 -7.77 2.73
C ASP A 156 -11.75 -8.68 1.50
N PRO A 157 -10.63 -9.28 1.03
CA PRO A 157 -10.63 -10.19 -0.12
C PRO A 157 -11.62 -11.35 0.03
N ALA A 158 -11.92 -11.79 1.27
CA ALA A 158 -12.87 -12.87 1.53
C ALA A 158 -14.32 -12.49 1.16
N THR A 159 -14.62 -11.20 1.06
CA THR A 159 -15.96 -10.68 0.70
C THR A 159 -16.18 -10.54 -0.80
N VAL A 160 -15.13 -10.62 -1.62
CA VAL A 160 -15.19 -10.49 -3.09
C VAL A 160 -15.67 -11.77 -3.77
N ARG A 161 -15.56 -12.91 -3.07
CA ARG A 161 -15.96 -14.22 -3.58
C ARG A 161 -17.42 -14.24 -4.02
N ALA A 162 -17.73 -15.08 -5.00
CA ALA A 162 -19.10 -15.32 -5.41
C ALA A 162 -19.97 -15.77 -4.21
N GLU A 163 -21.21 -15.29 -4.16
CA GLU A 163 -22.14 -15.59 -3.07
C GLU A 163 -22.33 -17.11 -2.94
N GLY A 164 -22.16 -17.64 -1.72
CA GLY A 164 -22.24 -19.07 -1.43
C GLY A 164 -20.99 -19.89 -1.79
N SER A 165 -19.90 -19.25 -2.25
CA SER A 165 -18.63 -19.93 -2.51
C SER A 165 -17.94 -20.35 -1.21
N GLU A 166 -17.49 -21.61 -1.14
CA GLU A 166 -16.62 -22.13 -0.08
C GLU A 166 -15.13 -22.01 -0.43
N ALA A 167 -14.79 -21.43 -1.59
CA ALA A 167 -13.41 -21.28 -2.03
C ALA A 167 -12.62 -20.41 -1.02
N VAL A 168 -11.43 -20.88 -0.64
CA VAL A 168 -10.55 -20.15 0.28
C VAL A 168 -9.67 -19.20 -0.55
N PRO A 169 -9.72 -17.88 -0.32
CA PRO A 169 -8.83 -16.93 -0.99
C PRO A 169 -7.36 -17.28 -0.73
N ALA A 170 -6.58 -17.41 -1.80
CA ALA A 170 -5.16 -17.70 -1.76
C ALA A 170 -4.31 -16.61 -2.43
N ALA A 171 -4.87 -15.84 -3.37
CA ALA A 171 -4.17 -14.72 -3.99
C ALA A 171 -5.13 -13.60 -4.40
N VAL A 172 -4.59 -12.39 -4.54
CA VAL A 172 -5.26 -11.21 -5.07
C VAL A 172 -4.44 -10.63 -6.22
N THR A 173 -5.10 -10.32 -7.33
CA THR A 173 -4.53 -9.52 -8.43
C THR A 173 -5.32 -8.23 -8.56
N VAL A 174 -4.62 -7.15 -8.89
CA VAL A 174 -5.22 -5.84 -9.13
C VAL A 174 -4.79 -5.38 -10.51
N ASP A 175 -5.74 -4.99 -11.34
CA ASP A 175 -5.52 -4.43 -12.66
C ASP A 175 -6.14 -3.02 -12.72
N VAL A 176 -5.50 -2.09 -13.42
CA VAL A 176 -6.13 -0.83 -13.82
C VAL A 176 -7.00 -1.11 -15.03
N VAL A 177 -8.25 -0.67 -14.97
CA VAL A 177 -9.22 -0.78 -16.06
C VAL A 177 -9.82 0.59 -16.32
N GLY A 178 -9.83 1.06 -17.57
CA GLY A 178 -10.36 2.39 -17.92
C GLY A 178 -9.34 3.53 -17.82
N GLU A 179 -9.85 4.77 -17.92
CA GLU A 179 -9.02 5.98 -17.81
C GLU A 179 -8.49 6.16 -16.38
N ASP A 180 -7.23 6.57 -16.26
CA ASP A 180 -6.56 6.74 -14.98
C ASP A 180 -6.44 8.22 -14.53
N ASP A 181 -6.84 9.18 -15.36
CA ASP A 181 -6.74 10.64 -15.12
C ASP A 181 -5.33 11.08 -14.63
N GLY A 182 -4.25 10.38 -15.01
CA GLY A 182 -2.90 10.66 -14.51
C GLY A 182 -2.67 10.25 -13.05
N LEU A 183 -3.49 9.33 -12.54
CA LEU A 183 -3.37 8.70 -11.23
C LEU A 183 -2.70 7.34 -11.35
N LEU A 184 -1.96 6.96 -10.31
CA LEU A 184 -1.30 5.66 -10.21
C LEU A 184 -1.96 4.83 -9.10
N PRO A 185 -2.16 3.52 -9.33
CA PRO A 185 -2.59 2.61 -8.30
C PRO A 185 -1.46 2.39 -7.28
N VAL A 186 -1.73 2.65 -6.01
CA VAL A 186 -0.89 2.17 -4.91
C VAL A 186 -1.73 1.33 -3.98
N TRP A 187 -1.19 0.18 -3.59
CA TRP A 187 -1.92 -0.73 -2.73
C TRP A 187 -1.01 -1.64 -1.93
N SER A 188 -1.55 -2.17 -0.85
CA SER A 188 -0.90 -3.13 0.02
C SER A 188 -1.95 -4.04 0.66
N LEU A 189 -1.49 -5.17 1.19
CA LEU A 189 -2.34 -6.05 1.97
C LEU A 189 -1.80 -6.16 3.39
N THR A 190 -2.66 -5.90 4.37
CA THR A 190 -2.34 -6.14 5.78
C THR A 190 -2.84 -7.52 6.17
N ALA A 191 -1.93 -8.42 6.53
CA ALA A 191 -2.24 -9.69 7.16
C ALA A 191 -2.18 -9.54 8.67
N SER A 192 -3.22 -9.96 9.38
CA SER A 192 -3.30 -9.86 10.83
C SER A 192 -3.67 -11.20 11.47
N ALA A 193 -3.14 -11.49 12.65
CA ALA A 193 -3.40 -12.73 13.38
C ALA A 193 -3.27 -12.51 14.90
N GLY A 194 -3.69 -13.52 15.67
CA GLY A 194 -3.64 -13.48 17.12
C GLY A 194 -4.85 -12.81 17.78
N THR A 195 -4.95 -12.95 19.09
CA THR A 195 -5.98 -12.27 19.88
C THR A 195 -5.67 -10.78 19.99
N PRO A 196 -6.69 -9.90 20.03
CA PRO A 196 -6.48 -8.50 20.37
C PRO A 196 -5.90 -8.37 21.78
N SER A 197 -4.88 -7.54 21.92
CA SER A 197 -4.15 -7.32 23.18
C SER A 197 -4.02 -5.83 23.55
N GLY A 198 -4.77 -4.97 22.87
CA GLY A 198 -4.78 -3.53 23.15
C GLY A 198 -5.58 -3.16 24.40
N ASP A 199 -5.69 -1.86 24.67
CA ASP A 199 -6.51 -1.35 25.79
C ASP A 199 -8.00 -1.68 25.58
N GLU A 200 -8.82 -1.51 26.61
CA GLU A 200 -10.26 -1.80 26.57
C GLU A 200 -10.94 -1.06 25.40
N GLY A 201 -11.36 -1.80 24.37
CA GLY A 201 -11.95 -1.27 23.13
C GLY A 201 -11.08 -1.40 21.87
N ASP A 202 -9.81 -1.80 21.99
CA ASP A 202 -8.94 -2.13 20.86
C ASP A 202 -9.13 -3.59 20.45
N GLY A 203 -9.88 -3.79 19.36
CA GLY A 203 -10.15 -5.10 18.77
C GLY A 203 -9.13 -5.55 17.72
N ALA A 204 -8.04 -4.82 17.50
CA ALA A 204 -7.07 -5.17 16.47
C ALA A 204 -6.23 -6.40 16.86
N PRO A 205 -6.00 -7.37 15.95
CA PRO A 205 -5.13 -8.51 16.24
C PRO A 205 -3.69 -8.07 16.53
N SER A 206 -3.06 -8.74 17.49
CA SER A 206 -1.73 -8.42 18.02
C SER A 206 -0.61 -8.59 17.02
N LEU A 207 -0.73 -9.54 16.07
CA LEU A 207 0.24 -9.75 15.01
C LEU A 207 -0.20 -9.05 13.73
N VAL A 208 0.74 -8.42 13.05
CA VAL A 208 0.57 -7.64 11.82
C VAL A 208 1.75 -7.84 10.88
N SER A 209 1.44 -8.03 9.61
CA SER A 209 2.41 -7.96 8.52
C SER A 209 1.78 -7.20 7.36
N VAL A 210 2.61 -6.46 6.63
CA VAL A 210 2.19 -5.78 5.41
C VAL A 210 2.88 -6.42 4.22
N LEU A 211 2.08 -6.88 3.28
CA LEU A 211 2.50 -7.49 2.03
C LEU A 211 2.40 -6.45 0.93
N LEU A 212 3.51 -6.23 0.23
CA LEU A 212 3.55 -5.35 -0.93
C LEU A 212 3.28 -6.15 -2.20
N PRO A 213 2.58 -5.55 -3.18
CA PRO A 213 2.35 -6.21 -4.43
C PRO A 213 3.63 -6.45 -5.20
N VAL A 214 3.73 -7.66 -5.73
CA VAL A 214 4.69 -7.98 -6.77
C VAL A 214 4.15 -7.37 -8.06
N THR A 215 4.79 -6.31 -8.53
CA THR A 215 4.57 -5.77 -9.87
C THR A 215 5.60 -6.38 -10.82
N GLU A 216 5.33 -6.36 -12.12
CA GLU A 216 6.37 -6.69 -13.09
C GLU A 216 7.59 -5.80 -12.85
N ALA A 217 8.77 -6.41 -12.82
CA ALA A 217 10.01 -5.67 -12.60
C ALA A 217 10.34 -4.87 -13.87
N PRO A 218 10.80 -3.62 -13.75
CA PRO A 218 11.38 -2.92 -14.89
C PRO A 218 12.51 -3.76 -15.47
N ALA A 219 12.64 -3.75 -16.79
CA ALA A 219 13.62 -4.60 -17.46
C ALA A 219 15.04 -4.30 -16.97
N ALA A 220 15.90 -5.33 -16.92
CA ALA A 220 17.21 -5.29 -16.24
C ALA A 220 18.17 -4.15 -16.66
N HIS A 221 17.86 -3.42 -17.75
CA HIS A 221 18.62 -2.28 -18.26
C HIS A 221 18.25 -0.92 -17.64
N GLU A 222 17.21 -0.85 -16.80
CA GLU A 222 16.80 0.39 -16.11
C GLU A 222 17.30 0.47 -14.65
N VAL A 223 18.07 -0.52 -14.20
CA VAL A 223 18.60 -0.55 -12.83
C VAL A 223 19.75 0.46 -12.68
N ALA A 224 19.43 1.64 -12.16
CA ALA A 224 20.43 2.63 -11.78
C ALA A 224 21.05 2.28 -10.42
N VAL A 225 22.21 1.61 -10.42
CA VAL A 225 23.01 1.38 -9.21
C VAL A 225 23.89 2.60 -8.93
N ARG A 226 23.74 3.22 -7.75
CA ARG A 226 24.69 4.23 -7.25
C ARG A 226 25.32 3.78 -5.95
N ALA A 227 26.63 4.01 -5.84
CA ALA A 227 27.33 3.84 -4.57
C ALA A 227 26.85 4.91 -3.59
N SER A 228 26.42 4.47 -2.41
CA SER A 228 26.18 5.34 -1.26
C SER A 228 27.02 4.84 -0.09
N ASP A 229 27.76 5.74 0.53
CA ASP A 229 28.64 5.41 1.66
C ASP A 229 27.87 5.29 3.00
N THR A 230 26.54 5.44 2.98
CA THR A 230 25.70 5.32 4.19
C THR A 230 24.31 4.79 3.86
N ALA A 231 24.07 3.52 4.17
CA ALA A 231 22.76 2.99 4.48
C ALA A 231 22.87 2.25 5.82
N GLY A 232 22.49 2.94 6.90
CA GLY A 232 21.93 2.28 8.09
C GLY A 232 22.84 1.59 9.10
N LEU A 233 24.09 2.00 9.33
CA LEU A 233 24.81 1.65 10.57
C LEU A 233 25.59 2.85 11.11
N GLY A 234 24.91 3.66 11.94
CA GLY A 234 25.59 4.59 12.84
C GLY A 234 26.46 3.82 13.84
N ARG A 235 27.63 4.36 14.15
CA ARG A 235 28.52 3.86 15.22
C ARG A 235 27.97 4.17 16.60
#